data_AF-A0A9E5M7G3-F1
#
_entry.id   AF-A0A9E5M7G3-F1
#
_cell.length_a   1.000
_cell.length_b   1.000
_cell.length_c   1.000
_cell.angle_alpha   90.00
_cell.angle_beta   90.00
_cell.angle_gamma   90.00
#
_symmetry.space_group_name_H-M   'P 1'
#
loop_
_entity.id
_entity.type
_entity.pdbx_description
1 polymer ?
#
loop_
_entity_poly.entity_id
_entity_poly.type
_entity_poly.pdbx_seq_one_letter_code
_entity_poly.pdbx_strand_id
1 'polypeptide(L)'
;ICIEDKAFSADYHDPQKRSIANAMTITLSDGTVLDEVVVEYPVGHKRRREEGIPLLIKKYQTNLARIFDSAQKAKIEELTLDYAKLSATRVDAVIDLLVFPTR
;
A
#
# COMPACT_ATOMS: atom_id res chain seq x y z
N ILE A 1 -8.71 -8.01 24.83
CA ILE A 1 -9.91 -7.15 24.83
C ILE A 1 -9.67 -5.99 23.89
N CYS A 2 -10.66 -5.54 23.12
CA CYS A 2 -10.56 -4.33 22.30
C CYS A 2 -11.32 -3.21 23.01
N ILE A 3 -10.67 -2.06 23.19
CA ILE A 3 -11.22 -0.92 23.93
C ILE A 3 -11.09 0.30 23.02
N GLU A 4 -12.12 1.14 23.01
CA GLU A 4 -12.08 2.41 22.28
C GLU A 4 -11.15 3.41 22.99
N ASP A 5 -10.23 4.00 22.23
CA ASP A 5 -9.57 5.24 22.59
C ASP A 5 -10.27 6.41 21.90
N LYS A 6 -10.91 7.28 22.69
CA LYS A 6 -11.65 8.44 22.18
C LYS A 6 -10.76 9.44 21.44
N ALA A 7 -9.47 9.52 21.79
CA ALA A 7 -8.53 10.36 21.07
C ALA A 7 -8.26 9.81 19.66
N PHE A 8 -8.14 8.49 19.51
CA PHE A 8 -8.03 7.85 18.19
C PHE A 8 -9.31 8.06 17.36
N SER A 9 -10.49 7.92 17.99
CA SER A 9 -11.77 8.21 17.34
C SER A 9 -11.88 9.66 16.86
N ALA A 10 -11.43 10.63 17.67
CA ALA A 10 -11.43 12.05 17.29
C ALA A 10 -10.47 12.32 16.11
N ASP A 11 -9.25 11.77 16.17
CA ASP A 11 -8.23 11.95 15.14
C ASP A 11 -8.56 11.27 13.80
N TYR A 12 -9.40 10.22 13.83
CA TYR A 12 -9.98 9.63 12.62
C TYR A 12 -10.85 10.63 11.86
N HIS A 13 -11.63 11.45 12.59
CA HIS A 13 -12.55 12.43 12.00
C HIS A 13 -11.90 13.78 11.67
N ASP A 14 -10.76 14.11 12.28
CA ASP A 14 -10.02 15.33 11.96
C ASP A 14 -9.55 15.31 10.48
N PRO A 15 -10.03 16.24 9.62
CA PRO A 15 -9.63 16.28 8.21
C PRO A 15 -8.13 16.48 7.97
N GLN A 16 -7.41 17.07 8.92
CA GLN A 16 -5.96 17.27 8.85
C GLN A 16 -5.20 15.99 9.16
N LYS A 17 -5.74 15.12 10.01
CA LYS A 17 -5.13 13.86 10.41
C LYS A 17 -5.63 12.68 9.58
N ARG A 18 -6.91 12.33 9.71
CA ARG A 18 -7.53 11.11 9.19
C ARG A 18 -6.74 9.86 9.57
N SER A 19 -6.34 9.78 10.84
CA SER A 19 -5.58 8.63 11.35
C SER A 19 -6.44 7.36 11.31
N ILE A 20 -5.79 6.19 11.29
CA ILE A 20 -6.45 4.90 11.49
C ILE A 20 -5.66 4.18 12.59
N ALA A 21 -5.62 4.83 13.74
CA ALA A 21 -4.75 4.46 14.84
C ALA A 21 -5.22 3.17 15.52
N ASN A 22 -4.27 2.29 15.81
CA ASN A 22 -4.46 1.17 16.73
C ASN A 22 -3.24 1.07 17.64
N ALA A 23 -3.47 0.60 18.86
CA ALA A 23 -2.45 0.28 19.83
C ALA A 23 -2.59 -1.20 20.25
N MET A 24 -1.46 -1.86 20.50
CA MET A 24 -1.46 -3.25 20.94
C MET A 24 -0.48 -3.43 22.10
N THR A 25 -1.00 -3.93 23.21
CA THR A 25 -0.25 -4.38 24.38
C THR A 25 -0.38 -5.89 24.50
N ILE A 26 0.72 -6.56 24.82
CA ILE A 26 0.74 -8.02 25.02
C ILE A 26 1.13 -8.30 26.46
N THR A 27 0.29 -9.04 27.19
CA THR A 27 0.61 -9.61 28.50
C THR A 27 0.89 -11.10 28.32
N LEU A 28 2.08 -11.54 28.72
CA LEU A 28 2.51 -12.93 28.66
C LEU A 28 1.88 -13.73 29.82
N SER A 29 1.92 -15.06 29.71
CA SER A 29 1.34 -15.97 30.71
C SER A 29 2.02 -15.91 32.08
N ASP A 30 3.26 -15.40 32.14
CA ASP A 30 4.01 -15.17 33.38
C ASP A 30 3.70 -13.80 34.03
N GLY A 31 2.80 -13.01 33.42
CA GLY A 31 2.43 -11.68 33.87
C GLY A 31 3.28 -10.55 33.31
N THR A 32 4.33 -10.83 32.54
CA THR A 32 5.15 -9.79 31.89
C THR A 32 4.32 -9.02 30.87
N VAL A 33 4.35 -7.69 30.93
CA VAL A 33 3.68 -6.80 29.97
C VAL A 33 4.72 -6.20 29.03
N LEU A 34 4.57 -6.45 27.73
CA LEU A 34 5.39 -5.81 26.70
C LEU A 34 4.94 -4.36 26.47
N ASP A 35 5.87 -3.53 26.00
CA ASP A 35 5.56 -2.15 25.63
C ASP A 35 4.40 -2.09 24.63
N GLU A 36 3.50 -1.12 24.85
CA GLU A 36 2.42 -0.86 23.91
C GLU A 36 2.98 -0.31 22.60
N VAL A 37 2.61 -0.94 21.49
CA VAL A 37 2.99 -0.48 20.15
C VAL A 37 1.80 0.23 19.54
N VAL A 38 1.95 1.54 19.27
CA VAL A 38 0.96 2.37 18.60
C VAL A 38 1.36 2.58 17.14
N VAL A 39 0.43 2.31 16.23
CA VAL A 39 0.56 2.66 14.81
C VAL A 39 -0.57 3.61 14.44
N GLU A 40 -0.27 4.90 14.39
CA GLU A 40 -1.26 5.96 14.13
C GLU A 40 -1.68 6.02 12.65
N TYR A 41 -0.72 5.87 11.73
CA TYR A 41 -0.95 5.94 10.30
C TYR A 41 -0.51 4.62 9.64
N PRO A 42 -1.42 3.90 8.94
CA PRO A 42 -1.04 2.71 8.19
C PRO A 42 -0.10 3.10 7.06
N VAL A 43 0.71 2.15 6.58
CA VAL A 43 1.73 2.41 5.54
C VAL A 43 1.14 2.96 4.23
N GLY A 44 -0.13 2.66 3.94
CA GLY A 44 -0.87 3.20 2.80
C GLY A 44 -1.37 4.65 2.97
N HIS A 45 -1.17 5.27 4.13
CA HIS A 45 -1.63 6.64 4.41
C HIS A 45 -0.77 7.70 3.71
N LYS A 46 -1.33 8.90 3.44
CA LYS A 46 -0.61 10.01 2.75
C LYS A 46 0.67 10.43 3.48
N ARG A 47 0.67 10.34 4.82
CA ARG A 47 1.81 10.72 5.69
C ARG A 47 2.98 9.73 5.62
N ARG A 48 2.80 8.53 5.05
CA ARG A 48 3.83 7.49 4.93
C ARG A 48 4.15 7.14 3.47
N ARG A 49 3.98 8.09 2.54
CA ARG A 49 4.21 7.84 1.10
C ARG A 49 5.64 7.45 0.77
N GLU A 50 6.62 8.03 1.44
CA GLU A 50 8.05 7.69 1.26
C GLU A 50 8.34 6.21 1.56
N GLU A 51 7.71 5.66 2.60
CA GLU A 51 7.81 4.24 2.95
C GLU A 51 6.87 3.36 2.11
N GLY A 52 5.66 3.85 1.82
CA GLY A 52 4.60 3.08 1.19
C GLY A 52 4.74 2.91 -0.32
N ILE A 53 5.29 3.90 -1.04
CA ILE A 53 5.46 3.81 -2.50
C ILE A 53 6.40 2.66 -2.90
N PRO A 54 7.58 2.47 -2.28
CA PRO A 54 8.45 1.33 -2.57
C PRO A 54 7.73 -0.02 -2.38
N LEU A 55 6.92 -0.15 -1.32
CA LEU A 55 6.12 -1.36 -1.06
C LEU A 55 5.01 -1.55 -2.10
N LEU A 56 4.38 -0.47 -2.55
CA LEU A 56 3.36 -0.48 -3.59
C LEU A 56 3.94 -0.92 -4.93
N ILE A 57 5.12 -0.42 -5.31
CA ILE A 57 5.85 -0.84 -6.52
C ILE A 57 6.20 -2.32 -6.42
N LYS A 58 6.76 -2.78 -5.29
CA LYS A 58 7.07 -4.21 -5.11
C LYS A 58 5.83 -5.10 -5.24
N LYS A 59 4.70 -4.68 -4.65
CA LYS A 59 3.40 -5.37 -4.77
C LYS A 59 2.93 -5.41 -6.23
N TYR A 60 3.04 -4.29 -6.95
CA TYR A 60 2.69 -4.18 -8.35
C TYR A 60 3.50 -5.16 -9.22
N GLN A 61 4.84 -5.12 -9.11
CA GLN A 61 5.74 -6.02 -9.84
C GLN A 61 5.47 -7.50 -9.53
N THR A 62 5.20 -7.82 -8.26
CA THR A 62 4.84 -9.19 -7.83
C THR A 62 3.55 -9.66 -8.51
N ASN A 63 2.55 -8.79 -8.62
CA ASN A 63 1.27 -9.14 -9.24
C ASN A 63 1.36 -9.24 -10.76
N LEU A 64 2.15 -8.39 -11.43
CA LEU A 64 2.42 -8.53 -12.86
C LEU A 64 3.06 -9.88 -13.17
N ALA A 65 4.05 -10.30 -12.38
CA ALA A 65 4.75 -11.57 -12.57
C ALA A 65 3.86 -12.82 -12.40
N ARG A 66 2.65 -12.69 -11.84
CA ARG A 66 1.69 -13.80 -11.74
C ARG A 66 0.92 -14.04 -13.03
N ILE A 67 0.90 -13.06 -13.94
CA ILE A 67 0.04 -13.03 -15.12
C ILE A 67 0.87 -12.98 -16.40
N PHE A 68 1.93 -12.17 -16.39
CA PHE A 68 2.73 -11.86 -17.56
C PHE A 68 4.12 -12.51 -17.44
N ASP A 69 4.66 -12.94 -18.57
CA ASP A 69 6.07 -13.33 -18.64
C ASP A 69 7.00 -12.14 -18.36
N SER A 70 8.29 -12.42 -18.21
CA SER A 70 9.28 -11.41 -17.88
C SER A 70 9.39 -10.29 -18.92
N ALA A 71 9.19 -10.61 -20.21
CA ALA A 71 9.30 -9.65 -21.29
C ALA A 71 8.12 -8.67 -21.31
N GLN A 72 6.90 -9.20 -21.19
CA GLN A 72 5.69 -8.38 -21.13
C GLN A 72 5.62 -7.57 -19.84
N LYS A 73 5.97 -8.16 -18.70
CA LYS A 73 6.11 -7.44 -17.42
C LYS A 73 7.06 -6.26 -17.54
N ALA A 74 8.23 -6.43 -18.16
CA ALA A 74 9.21 -5.35 -18.32
C ALA A 74 8.65 -4.19 -19.16
N LYS A 75 7.97 -4.48 -20.28
CA LYS A 75 7.32 -3.44 -21.10
C LYS A 75 6.25 -2.67 -20.34
N ILE A 76 5.42 -3.39 -19.58
CA ILE A 76 4.38 -2.78 -18.75
C ILE A 76 5.02 -1.87 -17.69
N GLU A 77 6.04 -2.34 -16.98
CA GLU A 77 6.75 -1.56 -15.94
C GLU A 77 7.42 -0.32 -16.51
N GLU A 78 8.13 -0.45 -17.65
CA GLU A 78 8.80 0.67 -18.32
C GLU A 78 7.82 1.79 -18.71
N LEU A 79 6.59 1.44 -19.11
CA LEU A 79 5.57 2.44 -19.42
C LEU A 79 4.92 3.02 -18.15
N THR A 80 4.51 2.16 -17.22
CA THR A 80 3.60 2.55 -16.13
C THR A 80 4.29 3.15 -14.92
N LEU A 81 5.59 2.92 -14.74
CA LEU A 81 6.38 3.52 -13.65
C LEU A 81 6.96 4.89 -14.02
N ASP A 82 6.83 5.32 -15.28
CA ASP A 82 7.14 6.67 -15.74
C ASP A 82 5.83 7.44 -15.96
N TYR A 83 5.51 8.37 -15.06
CA TYR A 83 4.29 9.15 -15.14
C TYR A 83 4.19 10.01 -16.41
N ALA A 84 5.30 10.61 -16.85
CA ALA A 84 5.30 11.47 -18.03
C ALA A 84 5.04 10.63 -19.29
N LYS A 85 5.69 9.47 -19.39
CA LYS A 85 5.48 8.53 -20.50
C LYS A 85 4.05 7.98 -20.50
N LEU A 86 3.55 7.54 -19.34
CA LEU A 86 2.19 7.00 -19.21
C LEU A 86 1.13 8.03 -19.58
N SER A 87 1.22 9.25 -19.04
CA SER A 87 0.22 10.30 -19.26
C SER A 87 0.16 10.81 -20.70
N ALA A 88 1.24 10.68 -21.47
CA ALA A 88 1.29 11.01 -22.90
C ALA A 88 0.87 9.83 -23.80
N THR A 89 0.75 8.62 -23.28
CA THR A 89 0.45 7.43 -24.08
C THR A 89 -1.05 7.30 -24.32
N ARG A 90 -1.42 6.95 -25.56
CA ARG A 90 -2.80 6.68 -25.94
C ARG A 90 -3.38 5.53 -25.10
N VAL A 91 -4.62 5.67 -24.67
CA VAL A 91 -5.28 4.69 -23.78
C VAL A 91 -5.31 3.29 -24.42
N ASP A 92 -5.64 3.17 -25.70
CA ASP A 92 -5.63 1.89 -26.43
C ASP A 92 -4.27 1.20 -26.37
N ALA A 93 -3.18 1.93 -26.58
CA ALA A 93 -1.83 1.38 -26.51
C ALA A 93 -1.45 0.89 -25.10
N VAL A 94 -1.95 1.55 -24.03
CA VAL A 94 -1.77 1.07 -22.65
C VAL A 94 -2.53 -0.24 -22.44
N ILE A 95 -3.78 -0.31 -22.91
CA ILE A 95 -4.62 -1.50 -22.74
C ILE A 95 -4.11 -2.69 -23.54
N ASP A 96 -3.58 -2.48 -24.75
CA ASP A 96 -2.95 -3.53 -25.56
C ASP A 96 -1.81 -4.23 -24.82
N LEU A 97 -1.05 -3.50 -23.98
CA LEU A 97 0.00 -4.08 -23.14
C LEU A 97 -0.55 -4.92 -21.98
N LEU A 98 -1.81 -4.75 -21.60
CA LEU A 98 -2.45 -5.43 -20.48
C LEU A 98 -3.36 -6.59 -20.92
N VAL A 99 -3.44 -6.87 -22.22
CA VAL A 99 -4.18 -8.02 -22.75
C VAL A 99 -3.50 -9.31 -22.28
N PHE A 100 -4.30 -10.23 -21.75
CA PHE A 100 -3.81 -11.52 -21.30
C PHE A 100 -3.24 -12.33 -22.47
N PRO A 101 -2.14 -13.08 -22.27
CA PRO A 101 -1.75 -14.08 -23.24
C PRO A 101 -2.92 -15.05 -23.42
N THR A 102 -3.40 -15.20 -24.66
CA THR A 102 -4.34 -16.26 -25.01
C THR A 102 -3.74 -17.59 -24.58
N ARG A 103 -4.49 -18.35 -23.77
CA ARG A 103 -4.11 -19.72 -23.42
C ARG A 103 -4.05 -20.62 -24.64
#